data_AF-A0A427Z609-F1
#
_entry.id   AF-A0A427Z609-F1
#
_cell.length_a   1.000
_cell.length_b   1.000
_cell.length_c   1.000
_cell.angle_alpha   90.00
_cell.angle_beta   90.00
_cell.angle_gamma   90.00
#
_symmetry.space_group_name_H-M   'P 1'
#
loop_
_entity.id
_entity.type
_entity.pdbx_description
1 polymer ?
#
loop_
_entity_poly.entity_id
_entity_poly.type
_entity_poly.pdbx_seq_one_letter_code
_entity_poly.pdbx_strand_id
1 'polypeptide(L)'
;MSITSAYVREDWYYSVKDLQDIFSFNAERYRTRENADKYLKQYIKELLSRNILKEKRNNDISDSTADIEFSNYTDDTLLSNSISYKFNFVGILIIQNIVTYVYPKYLGESNAPLDDEPVTEMQQVMRVIEKYSREKAQQEIYNIDLFADIDHKGRINTLSVMLYLLEDYATNGDYDEPLEILEINGNGEIYWQKTIDETYPLISNNRPYYVEIYTRKKVSNDASYIKRLHAYVISQCSYEMSKAGLSSFYNLPIVEISEEEQDAFGDNDYIISRIDSELSEIFDERKIQVLRAIRLYFLSQRILTGDTEIQIMGTRSFNLIWEEVCAKVFRSQKGDTKTRHPNIYEIEPFINYKKINKRFEHEPPILVELIQQPIWKRYRKGSKGIPKRTFNPDYIRFEKLKKTSSYAFYILDAKYYCPVWNDTNIQGQPGIEDIAKQYLYYLSYQEILAKYNVKEVKNYFLMPKRASDSEIPGFVKLDMLKQLGLGVIEVRMLSPDVLYDNYLKDKHINLSELQ
;
A
#
# COMPACT_ATOMS: atom_id res chain seq x y z
N MET A 1 25.02 19.78 2.48
CA MET A 1 25.44 18.43 2.01
C MET A 1 24.66 18.14 0.74
N SER A 2 25.28 17.51 -0.26
CA SER A 2 24.56 17.02 -1.44
C SER A 2 23.58 15.91 -1.02
N ILE A 3 22.50 15.78 -1.79
CA ILE A 3 21.53 14.69 -1.64
C ILE A 3 22.07 13.49 -2.39
N THR A 4 21.90 12.30 -1.82
CA THR A 4 22.35 11.06 -2.44
C THR A 4 21.16 10.14 -2.63
N SER A 5 20.95 9.68 -3.85
CA SER A 5 20.03 8.60 -4.16
C SER A 5 20.76 7.27 -4.01
N ALA A 6 20.11 6.31 -3.36
CA ALA A 6 20.64 4.99 -3.12
C ALA A 6 19.62 3.92 -3.49
N TYR A 7 20.08 2.86 -4.12
CA TYR A 7 19.26 1.83 -4.72
C TYR A 7 19.61 0.48 -4.12
N VAL A 8 18.64 -0.14 -3.46
CA VAL A 8 18.82 -1.43 -2.77
C VAL A 8 17.60 -2.31 -2.99
N ARG A 9 17.77 -3.62 -2.83
CA ARG A 9 16.73 -4.62 -3.04
C ARG A 9 16.40 -5.28 -1.71
N GLU A 10 15.12 -5.49 -1.44
CA GLU A 10 14.69 -6.26 -0.29
C GLU A 10 15.23 -7.71 -0.37
N ASP A 11 15.38 -8.35 0.78
CA ASP A 11 15.82 -9.76 0.89
C ASP A 11 17.17 -10.08 0.20
N TRP A 12 17.94 -9.05 -0.15
CA TRP A 12 19.34 -9.15 -0.59
C TRP A 12 20.27 -8.80 0.58
N TYR A 13 21.34 -9.58 0.74
CA TYR A 13 22.33 -9.34 1.78
C TYR A 13 23.43 -8.39 1.30
N TYR A 14 23.57 -7.28 2.00
CA TYR A 14 24.59 -6.26 1.82
C TYR A 14 25.63 -6.37 2.92
N SER A 15 26.90 -6.46 2.56
CA SER A 15 27.99 -6.29 3.50
C SER A 15 28.07 -4.85 4.00
N VAL A 16 28.78 -4.63 5.11
CA VAL A 16 29.07 -3.27 5.61
C VAL A 16 29.73 -2.40 4.54
N LYS A 17 30.60 -3.00 3.72
CA LYS A 17 31.26 -2.30 2.62
C LYS A 17 30.25 -1.87 1.55
N ASP A 18 29.32 -2.74 1.18
CA ASP A 18 28.27 -2.40 0.21
C ASP A 18 27.43 -1.22 0.70
N LEU A 19 27.07 -1.20 1.99
CA LEU A 19 26.35 -0.07 2.59
C LEU A 19 27.19 1.22 2.56
N GLN A 20 28.50 1.15 2.80
CA GLN A 20 29.38 2.32 2.73
C GLN A 20 29.43 2.92 1.33
N ASP A 21 29.54 2.05 0.32
CA ASP A 21 29.70 2.44 -1.08
C ASP A 21 28.36 2.96 -1.63
N ILE A 22 27.26 2.20 -1.49
CA ILE A 22 25.93 2.54 -2.01
C ILE A 22 25.40 3.85 -1.40
N PHE A 23 25.56 4.03 -0.09
CA PHE A 23 25.05 5.20 0.63
C PHE A 23 26.07 6.35 0.72
N SER A 24 27.25 6.19 0.13
CA SER A 24 28.33 7.18 0.13
C SER A 24 28.76 7.62 1.55
N PHE A 25 28.85 6.67 2.48
CA PHE A 25 29.45 6.91 3.80
C PHE A 25 30.98 6.89 3.70
N ASN A 26 31.52 7.96 3.13
CA ASN A 26 32.95 8.13 2.88
C ASN A 26 33.50 9.44 3.50
N ALA A 27 34.83 9.55 3.54
CA ALA A 27 35.52 10.70 4.14
C ALA A 27 35.31 12.00 3.36
N GLU A 28 34.97 11.93 2.07
CA GLU A 28 34.67 13.12 1.26
C GLU A 28 33.36 13.79 1.73
N ARG A 29 32.32 12.99 1.94
CA ARG A 29 31.02 13.48 2.44
C ARG A 29 31.07 13.89 3.92
N TYR A 30 31.78 13.12 4.75
CA TYR A 30 31.75 13.27 6.22
C TYR A 30 33.05 13.84 6.83
N ARG A 31 33.95 14.38 6.00
CA ARG A 31 35.27 14.96 6.33
C ARG A 31 36.32 13.96 6.84
N THR A 32 35.93 12.97 7.63
CA THR A 32 36.82 11.92 8.14
C THR A 32 36.17 10.55 8.04
N ARG A 33 36.98 9.49 8.01
CA ARG A 33 36.45 8.12 8.01
C ARG A 33 35.72 7.77 9.32
N GLU A 34 36.24 8.22 10.45
CA GLU A 34 35.60 8.04 11.76
C GLU A 34 34.19 8.65 11.81
N ASN A 35 34.02 9.86 11.24
CA ASN A 35 32.71 10.48 11.13
C ASN A 35 31.79 9.69 10.20
N ALA A 36 32.28 9.25 9.03
CA ALA A 36 31.49 8.44 8.11
C ALA A 36 30.98 7.16 8.78
N ASP A 37 31.84 6.47 9.54
CA ASP A 37 31.49 5.27 10.28
C ASP A 37 30.48 5.57 11.41
N LYS A 38 30.61 6.71 12.10
CA LYS A 38 29.63 7.16 13.10
C LYS A 38 28.24 7.38 12.49
N TYR A 39 28.16 8.08 11.36
CA TYR A 39 26.88 8.34 10.68
C TYR A 39 26.27 7.07 10.09
N LEU A 40 27.09 6.15 9.55
CA LEU A 40 26.64 4.83 9.11
C LEU A 40 26.08 4.00 10.26
N LYS A 41 26.73 3.98 11.44
CA LYS A 41 26.20 3.30 12.63
C LYS A 41 24.85 3.86 13.03
N GLN A 42 24.68 5.19 13.01
CA GLN A 42 23.39 5.83 13.30
C GLN A 42 22.32 5.44 12.26
N TYR A 43 22.69 5.44 10.98
CA TYR A 43 21.81 5.03 9.87
C TYR A 43 21.33 3.59 10.05
N ILE A 44 22.27 2.64 10.25
CA ILE A 44 21.95 1.23 10.48
C ILE A 44 21.07 1.07 11.74
N LYS A 45 21.39 1.76 12.83
CA LYS A 45 20.61 1.72 14.07
C LYS A 45 19.16 2.15 13.86
N GLU A 46 18.94 3.26 13.15
CA GLU A 46 17.60 3.75 12.89
C GLU A 46 16.78 2.71 12.10
N LEU A 47 17.37 2.11 11.07
CA LEU A 47 16.71 1.08 10.25
C LEU A 47 16.46 -0.23 11.00
N LEU A 48 17.41 -0.68 11.84
CA LEU A 48 17.23 -1.86 12.69
C LEU A 48 16.12 -1.65 13.73
N SER A 49 16.07 -0.47 14.37
CA SER A 49 15.07 -0.15 15.40
C SER A 49 13.63 -0.20 14.89
N ARG A 50 13.44 -0.13 13.57
CA ARG A 50 12.15 -0.12 12.86
C ARG A 50 11.88 -1.40 12.08
N ASN A 51 12.74 -2.41 12.22
CA ASN A 51 12.71 -3.66 11.44
C ASN A 51 12.73 -3.46 9.91
N ILE A 52 13.32 -2.35 9.45
CA ILE A 52 13.59 -2.12 8.02
C ILE A 52 14.83 -2.92 7.61
N LEU A 53 15.84 -3.01 8.47
CA LEU A 53 16.97 -3.90 8.29
C LEU A 53 16.85 -5.13 9.18
N LYS A 54 17.39 -6.25 8.70
CA LYS A 54 17.67 -7.46 9.48
C LYS A 54 19.13 -7.85 9.31
N GLU A 55 19.77 -8.28 10.40
CA GLU A 55 21.16 -8.73 10.41
C GLU A 55 21.25 -10.23 10.12
N LYS A 56 22.35 -10.65 9.48
CA LYS A 56 22.82 -12.04 9.46
C LYS A 56 24.32 -12.08 9.74
N ARG A 57 24.71 -12.93 10.70
CA ARG A 57 26.12 -13.21 10.99
C ARG A 57 26.59 -14.39 10.17
N ASN A 58 27.82 -14.35 9.67
CA ASN A 58 28.38 -15.40 8.83
C ASN A 58 28.43 -16.80 9.48
N ASN A 59 28.34 -16.89 10.81
CA ASN A 59 28.37 -18.16 11.55
C ASN A 59 26.97 -18.77 11.82
N ASP A 60 25.88 -18.08 11.45
CA ASP A 60 24.52 -18.60 11.63
C ASP A 60 24.16 -19.51 10.44
N ILE A 61 24.14 -20.82 10.71
CA ILE A 61 23.85 -21.88 9.72
C ILE A 61 22.34 -21.96 9.43
N SER A 62 21.49 -21.45 10.33
CA SER A 62 20.05 -21.38 10.14
C SER A 62 19.66 -20.04 9.50
N ASP A 63 18.83 -20.08 8.46
CA ASP A 63 18.06 -18.91 7.96
C ASP A 63 17.03 -18.38 8.99
N SER A 64 17.18 -18.76 10.26
CA SER A 64 16.45 -18.16 11.37
C SER A 64 16.94 -16.72 11.54
N THR A 65 16.32 -15.81 10.81
CA THR A 65 16.29 -14.38 11.12
C THR A 65 15.52 -14.20 12.43
N ALA A 66 16.07 -14.72 13.54
CA ALA A 66 15.56 -14.37 14.85
C ALA A 66 15.56 -12.85 14.90
N ASP A 67 14.45 -12.25 15.34
CA ASP A 67 14.36 -10.82 15.55
C ASP A 67 15.37 -10.49 16.66
N ILE A 68 16.61 -10.16 16.27
CA ILE A 68 17.67 -9.83 17.22
C ILE A 68 17.19 -8.57 17.93
N GLU A 69 16.89 -8.70 19.23
CA GLU A 69 16.48 -7.56 20.04
C GLU A 69 17.53 -6.45 19.93
N PHE A 70 17.08 -5.27 19.48
CA PHE A 70 17.89 -4.08 19.25
C PHE A 70 18.74 -3.66 20.46
N SER A 71 18.41 -4.13 21.67
CA SER A 71 19.12 -3.83 22.92
C SER A 71 20.51 -4.46 23.07
N ASN A 72 20.90 -5.42 22.21
CA ASN A 72 22.16 -6.17 22.37
C ASN A 72 23.33 -5.65 21.51
N TYR A 73 23.20 -4.50 20.84
CA TYR A 73 24.22 -3.96 19.95
C TYR A 73 25.21 -3.03 20.66
N THR A 74 26.50 -3.36 20.62
CA THR A 74 27.57 -2.38 20.83
C THR A 74 27.96 -1.74 19.50
N ASP A 75 28.30 -0.45 19.52
CA ASP A 75 28.63 0.32 18.32
C ASP A 75 29.74 -0.31 17.47
N ASP A 76 30.66 -1.06 18.08
CA ASP A 76 31.78 -1.68 17.38
C ASP A 76 31.40 -2.96 16.64
N THR A 77 30.30 -3.59 17.01
CA THR A 77 29.84 -4.81 16.33
C THR A 77 29.14 -4.52 15.02
N LEU A 78 28.44 -3.38 14.90
CA LEU A 78 27.61 -3.03 13.73
C LEU A 78 28.38 -2.90 12.41
N LEU A 79 29.68 -2.58 12.47
CA LEU A 79 30.51 -2.42 11.27
C LEU A 79 31.47 -3.59 11.06
N SER A 80 31.22 -4.74 11.72
CA SER A 80 32.04 -5.93 11.53
C SER A 80 31.88 -6.52 10.13
N ASN A 81 33.00 -6.90 9.50
CA ASN A 81 33.02 -7.61 8.21
C ASN A 81 32.37 -9.01 8.27
N SER A 82 32.07 -9.53 9.47
CA SER A 82 31.37 -10.80 9.67
C SER A 82 29.85 -10.68 9.61
N ILE A 83 29.33 -9.47 9.36
CA ILE A 83 27.92 -9.13 9.38
C ILE A 83 27.49 -8.70 7.99
N SER A 84 26.30 -9.15 7.62
CA SER A 84 25.55 -8.67 6.47
C SER A 84 24.16 -8.21 6.91
N TYR A 85 23.59 -7.29 6.15
CA TYR A 85 22.28 -6.69 6.40
C TYR A 85 21.37 -6.95 5.21
N LYS A 86 20.11 -7.28 5.47
CA LYS A 86 19.09 -7.34 4.44
C LYS A 86 17.95 -6.39 4.74
N PHE A 87 17.39 -5.79 3.69
CA PHE A 87 16.20 -4.97 3.82
C PHE A 87 14.95 -5.87 3.90
N ASN A 88 14.08 -5.60 4.87
CA ASN A 88 12.79 -6.24 5.11
C ASN A 88 11.66 -5.20 4.93
N PHE A 89 11.75 -4.46 3.84
CA PHE A 89 10.89 -3.31 3.53
C PHE A 89 10.91 -3.09 2.02
N VAL A 90 9.82 -2.59 1.45
CA VAL A 90 9.72 -2.10 0.07
C VAL A 90 9.18 -0.69 0.13
N GLY A 91 9.86 0.25 -0.53
CA GLY A 91 9.42 1.65 -0.56
C GLY A 91 10.57 2.65 -0.63
N ILE A 92 10.30 3.87 -0.20
CA ILE A 92 11.23 5.00 -0.17
C ILE A 92 11.51 5.38 1.29
N LEU A 93 12.79 5.63 1.60
CA LEU A 93 13.26 6.10 2.90
C LEU A 93 14.09 7.37 2.70
N ILE A 94 13.93 8.37 3.57
CA ILE A 94 14.79 9.55 3.60
C ILE A 94 15.36 9.72 4.99
N ILE A 95 16.69 9.72 5.11
CA ILE A 95 17.40 9.95 6.38
C ILE A 95 18.81 10.50 6.06
N GLN A 96 19.31 11.46 6.85
CA GLN A 96 20.65 12.05 6.62
C GLN A 96 20.90 12.58 5.18
N ASN A 97 19.88 13.12 4.51
CA ASN A 97 19.91 13.55 3.10
C ASN A 97 20.23 12.41 2.10
N ILE A 98 19.86 11.18 2.45
CA ILE A 98 19.95 10.00 1.60
C ILE A 98 18.53 9.55 1.27
N VAL A 99 18.18 9.54 -0.01
CA VAL A 99 16.93 9.00 -0.52
C VAL A 99 17.18 7.56 -0.95
N THR A 100 16.65 6.61 -0.21
CA THR A 100 16.85 5.18 -0.45
C THR A 100 15.60 4.58 -1.07
N TYR A 101 15.76 4.03 -2.26
CA TYR A 101 14.73 3.23 -2.93
C TYR A 101 15.00 1.76 -2.63
N VAL A 102 14.09 1.14 -1.89
CA VAL A 102 14.13 -0.28 -1.56
C VAL A 102 13.17 -1.03 -2.49
N TYR A 103 13.74 -1.67 -3.50
CA TYR A 103 13.02 -2.36 -4.54
C TYR A 103 12.53 -3.74 -4.09
N PRO A 104 11.37 -4.21 -4.58
CA PRO A 104 10.92 -5.58 -4.43
C PRO A 104 11.94 -6.62 -4.92
N LYS A 105 12.00 -7.79 -4.26
CA LYS A 105 13.03 -8.83 -4.52
C LYS A 105 12.93 -9.53 -5.88
N TYR A 106 11.83 -9.33 -6.60
CA TYR A 106 11.67 -9.82 -7.97
C TYR A 106 12.28 -8.87 -9.02
N LEU A 107 12.67 -7.64 -8.65
CA LEU A 107 13.35 -6.74 -9.57
C LEU A 107 14.84 -7.10 -9.66
N GLY A 108 15.35 -7.13 -10.91
CA GLY A 108 16.72 -7.54 -11.22
C GLY A 108 16.95 -9.05 -11.21
N GLU A 109 18.22 -9.43 -11.34
CA GLU A 109 18.64 -10.82 -11.46
C GLU A 109 18.85 -11.52 -10.12
N SER A 110 18.72 -12.84 -10.10
CA SER A 110 18.80 -13.65 -8.87
C SER A 110 20.19 -13.67 -8.23
N ASN A 111 21.25 -13.43 -9.01
CA ASN A 111 22.64 -13.63 -8.63
C ASN A 111 23.50 -12.35 -8.76
N ALA A 112 22.89 -11.23 -9.09
CA ALA A 112 23.57 -9.94 -9.23
C ALA A 112 22.82 -8.86 -8.42
N PRO A 113 23.54 -7.83 -7.94
CA PRO A 113 22.88 -6.62 -7.41
C PRO A 113 22.03 -5.94 -8.49
N LEU A 114 21.26 -4.95 -8.08
CA LEU A 114 20.49 -4.14 -9.01
C LEU A 114 21.47 -3.28 -9.84
N ASP A 115 21.62 -3.59 -11.12
CA ASP A 115 22.55 -2.85 -12.01
C ASP A 115 21.91 -1.60 -12.64
N ASP A 116 20.57 -1.58 -12.73
CA ASP A 116 19.77 -0.48 -13.28
C ASP A 116 19.02 0.28 -12.17
N GLU A 117 18.54 1.48 -12.50
CA GLU A 117 17.58 2.26 -11.70
C GLU A 117 16.16 2.06 -12.26
N PRO A 118 15.41 0.99 -11.88
CA PRO A 118 14.09 0.69 -12.43
C PRO A 118 13.01 1.62 -11.84
N VAL A 119 13.14 2.91 -12.15
CA VAL A 119 12.30 3.99 -11.63
C VAL A 119 10.83 3.75 -12.00
N THR A 120 10.55 3.31 -13.24
CA THR A 120 9.19 3.07 -13.73
C THR A 120 8.49 1.95 -12.96
N GLU A 121 9.20 0.87 -12.70
CA GLU A 121 8.72 -0.27 -11.92
C GLU A 121 8.47 0.16 -10.49
N MET A 122 9.38 0.92 -9.90
CA MET A 122 9.21 1.42 -8.53
C MET A 122 8.05 2.41 -8.41
N GLN A 123 7.83 3.27 -9.40
CA GLN A 123 6.63 4.13 -9.47
C GLN A 123 5.34 3.29 -9.48
N GLN A 124 5.32 2.19 -10.23
CA GLN A 124 4.17 1.29 -10.25
C GLN A 124 3.99 0.61 -8.89
N VAL A 125 5.07 0.15 -8.26
CA VAL A 125 5.08 -0.45 -6.91
C VAL A 125 4.52 0.53 -5.87
N MET A 126 4.97 1.79 -5.86
CA MET A 126 4.46 2.80 -4.92
C MET A 126 2.95 3.03 -5.10
N ARG A 127 2.46 3.16 -6.34
CA ARG A 127 1.02 3.27 -6.61
C ARG A 127 0.22 2.07 -6.13
N VAL A 128 0.77 0.86 -6.25
CA VAL A 128 0.13 -0.36 -5.74
C VAL A 128 0.07 -0.34 -4.21
N ILE A 129 1.15 0.07 -3.53
CA ILE A 129 1.19 0.23 -2.07
C ILE A 129 0.15 1.25 -1.61
N GLU A 130 0.07 2.40 -2.28
CA GLU A 130 -0.90 3.46 -1.98
C GLU A 130 -2.35 3.00 -2.18
N LYS A 131 -2.66 2.35 -3.32
CA LYS A 131 -4.00 1.81 -3.58
C LYS A 131 -4.38 0.78 -2.50
N TYR A 132 -3.49 -0.16 -2.20
CA TYR A 132 -3.73 -1.17 -1.17
C TYR A 132 -3.98 -0.53 0.20
N SER A 133 -3.13 0.44 0.59
CA SER A 133 -3.23 1.13 1.87
C SER A 133 -4.54 1.91 1.98
N ARG A 134 -4.94 2.61 0.90
CA ARG A 134 -6.21 3.36 0.82
C ARG A 134 -7.43 2.45 0.95
N GLU A 135 -7.42 1.32 0.25
CA GLU A 135 -8.51 0.33 0.31
C GLU A 135 -8.63 -0.33 1.69
N LYS A 136 -7.52 -0.56 2.39
CA LYS A 136 -7.53 -1.06 3.78
C LYS A 136 -7.96 0.02 4.76
N ALA A 137 -7.48 1.27 4.61
CA ALA A 137 -7.88 2.39 5.45
C ALA A 137 -9.36 2.73 5.32
N GLN A 138 -9.98 2.57 4.14
CA GLN A 138 -11.44 2.72 4.00
C GLN A 138 -12.25 1.68 4.81
N GLN A 139 -11.63 0.58 5.27
CA GLN A 139 -12.27 -0.37 6.19
C GLN A 139 -12.21 0.11 7.66
N GLU A 140 -11.40 1.12 7.96
CA GLU A 140 -11.24 1.79 9.26
C GLU A 140 -11.37 3.32 9.07
N ILE A 141 -12.62 3.81 9.05
CA ILE A 141 -13.07 5.20 8.83
C ILE A 141 -11.98 6.27 9.11
N TYR A 142 -11.59 6.99 8.05
CA TYR A 142 -10.98 8.33 8.02
C TYR A 142 -10.00 8.65 9.15
N ASN A 143 -8.75 8.18 9.07
CA ASN A 143 -7.74 8.64 10.01
C ASN A 143 -6.48 9.21 9.36
N ILE A 144 -6.12 10.35 9.93
CA ILE A 144 -4.87 11.09 9.80
C ILE A 144 -3.64 10.23 10.18
N ASP A 145 -3.88 9.02 10.70
CA ASP A 145 -2.90 7.96 10.99
C ASP A 145 -2.15 7.47 9.75
N LEU A 146 -2.61 7.77 8.52
CA LEU A 146 -1.81 7.54 7.31
C LEU A 146 -0.52 8.37 7.26
N PHE A 147 -0.47 9.49 7.99
CA PHE A 147 0.69 10.39 8.05
C PHE A 147 1.56 10.14 9.29
N ALA A 148 1.19 9.21 10.16
CA ALA A 148 1.95 8.87 11.35
C ALA A 148 2.66 7.53 11.13
N ASP A 149 3.94 7.48 11.49
CA ASP A 149 4.67 6.21 11.48
C ASP A 149 4.02 5.23 12.46
N ILE A 150 3.53 4.11 11.94
CA ILE A 150 2.69 3.12 12.64
C ILE A 150 3.46 2.49 13.83
N ASP A 151 4.79 2.60 13.86
CA ASP A 151 5.62 2.10 14.95
C ASP A 151 6.05 3.21 15.95
N HIS A 152 5.17 3.41 16.94
CA HIS A 152 5.50 3.76 18.34
C HIS A 152 6.05 5.16 18.74
N LYS A 153 6.01 6.20 17.90
CA LYS A 153 6.32 7.58 18.40
C LYS A 153 5.38 8.72 17.97
N GLY A 154 4.34 8.48 17.18
CA GLY A 154 3.43 9.56 16.75
C GLY A 154 4.14 10.68 16.00
N ARG A 155 5.23 10.36 15.28
CA ARG A 155 6.00 11.32 14.48
C ARG A 155 5.35 11.49 13.12
N ILE A 156 5.33 12.74 12.66
CA ILE A 156 4.70 13.12 11.41
C ILE A 156 5.62 12.74 10.24
N ASN A 157 5.08 11.99 9.30
CA ASN A 157 5.68 11.69 8.02
C ASN A 157 5.43 12.86 7.06
N THR A 158 6.34 13.83 7.07
CA THR A 158 6.25 15.03 6.24
C THR A 158 6.13 14.69 4.76
N LEU A 159 6.84 13.65 4.28
CA LEU A 159 6.79 13.26 2.87
C LEU A 159 5.36 12.89 2.43
N SER A 160 4.67 12.09 3.24
CA SER A 160 3.27 11.72 2.97
C SER A 160 2.34 12.93 2.99
N VAL A 161 2.55 13.88 3.91
CA VAL A 161 1.76 15.12 3.99
C VAL A 161 1.94 15.97 2.73
N MET A 162 3.19 16.14 2.28
CA MET A 162 3.52 16.89 1.08
C MET A 162 2.90 16.26 -0.17
N LEU A 163 3.01 14.93 -0.31
CA LEU A 163 2.39 14.20 -1.43
C LEU A 163 0.88 14.40 -1.46
N TYR A 164 0.21 14.24 -0.32
CA TYR A 164 -1.22 14.47 -0.21
C TYR A 164 -1.63 15.89 -0.66
N LEU A 165 -0.91 16.92 -0.20
CA LEU A 165 -1.21 18.31 -0.55
C LEU A 165 -1.02 18.56 -2.06
N LEU A 166 0.06 18.03 -2.65
CA LEU A 166 0.32 18.16 -4.09
C LEU A 166 -0.70 17.41 -4.93
N GLU A 167 -1.12 16.22 -4.52
CA GLU A 167 -2.16 15.43 -5.20
C GLU A 167 -3.55 16.08 -5.11
N ASP A 168 -3.94 16.60 -3.95
CA ASP A 168 -5.21 17.34 -3.80
C ASP A 168 -5.20 18.57 -4.70
N TYR A 169 -4.11 19.34 -4.70
CA TYR A 169 -4.00 20.52 -5.54
C TYR A 169 -4.06 20.17 -7.04
N ALA A 170 -3.33 19.15 -7.48
CA ALA A 170 -3.35 18.70 -8.87
C ALA A 170 -4.74 18.24 -9.32
N THR A 171 -5.55 17.70 -8.41
CA THR A 171 -6.88 17.17 -8.71
C THR A 171 -7.96 18.27 -8.64
N ASN A 172 -7.88 19.13 -7.62
CA ASN A 172 -8.99 19.99 -7.21
C ASN A 172 -8.67 21.50 -7.23
N GLY A 173 -7.43 21.88 -7.53
CA GLY A 173 -6.97 23.27 -7.58
C GLY A 173 -6.93 23.95 -6.21
N ASP A 174 -6.93 25.28 -6.22
CA ASP A 174 -6.77 26.10 -5.03
C ASP A 174 -7.82 25.82 -3.94
N TYR A 175 -7.42 26.05 -2.69
CA TYR A 175 -8.36 26.32 -1.62
C TYR A 175 -9.05 27.66 -1.90
N ASP A 176 -10.31 27.63 -2.31
CA ASP A 176 -11.09 28.84 -2.58
C ASP A 176 -12.20 29.03 -1.55
N GLU A 177 -12.31 30.25 -1.05
CA GLU A 177 -13.39 30.70 -0.18
C GLU A 177 -14.03 31.94 -0.81
N PRO A 178 -15.05 31.75 -1.65
CA PRO A 178 -15.63 32.87 -2.38
C PRO A 178 -16.36 33.82 -1.42
N LEU A 179 -16.08 35.10 -1.53
CA LEU A 179 -16.83 36.16 -0.86
C LEU A 179 -18.18 36.34 -1.53
N GLU A 180 -19.25 36.34 -0.74
CA GLU A 180 -20.55 36.78 -1.23
C GLU A 180 -20.61 38.32 -1.14
N ILE A 181 -20.74 38.97 -2.29
CA ILE A 181 -20.91 40.42 -2.36
C ILE A 181 -22.34 40.76 -2.78
N LEU A 182 -22.85 41.84 -2.18
CA LEU A 182 -24.15 42.41 -2.51
C LEU A 182 -23.96 43.67 -3.34
N GLU A 183 -24.67 43.72 -4.46
CA GLU A 183 -24.65 44.85 -5.40
C GLU A 183 -26.09 45.27 -5.70
N ILE A 184 -26.33 46.57 -5.89
CA ILE A 184 -27.62 47.08 -6.36
C ILE A 184 -27.64 46.95 -7.89
N ASN A 185 -28.67 46.30 -8.43
CA ASN A 185 -28.88 46.07 -9.87
C ASN A 185 -27.69 45.37 -10.55
N GLY A 186 -26.98 44.51 -9.81
CA GLY A 186 -25.88 43.71 -10.35
C GLY A 186 -26.36 42.55 -11.21
N ASN A 187 -25.41 41.82 -11.80
CA ASN A 187 -25.67 40.68 -12.68
C ASN A 187 -25.84 39.35 -11.92
N GLY A 188 -25.89 39.40 -10.58
CA GLY A 188 -26.04 38.23 -9.72
C GLY A 188 -27.48 37.79 -9.52
N GLU A 189 -27.69 36.79 -8.66
CA GLU A 189 -29.03 36.37 -8.28
C GLU A 189 -29.71 37.45 -7.44
N ILE A 190 -31.01 37.67 -7.64
CA ILE A 190 -31.76 38.67 -6.86
C ILE A 190 -31.92 38.17 -5.42
N TYR A 191 -31.44 38.97 -4.46
CA TYR A 191 -31.68 38.76 -3.05
C TYR A 191 -33.02 39.39 -2.65
N TRP A 192 -34.11 38.65 -2.93
CA TRP A 192 -35.48 39.16 -2.80
C TRP A 192 -35.83 39.64 -1.40
N GLN A 193 -35.40 38.93 -0.35
CA GLN A 193 -35.70 39.31 1.02
C GLN A 193 -35.20 40.74 1.31
N LYS A 194 -33.91 40.99 1.10
CA LYS A 194 -33.30 42.30 1.30
C LYS A 194 -33.88 43.38 0.37
N THR A 195 -34.17 43.01 -0.89
CA THR A 195 -34.83 43.90 -1.85
C THR A 195 -36.20 44.37 -1.35
N ILE A 196 -37.03 43.46 -0.85
CA ILE A 196 -38.36 43.79 -0.36
C ILE A 196 -38.27 44.60 0.95
N ASP A 197 -37.33 44.24 1.82
CA ASP A 197 -37.19 44.86 3.15
C ASP A 197 -36.58 46.27 3.10
N GLU A 198 -35.63 46.53 2.19
CA GLU A 198 -34.84 47.76 2.18
C GLU A 198 -35.15 48.71 1.01
N THR A 199 -35.98 48.31 0.03
CA THR A 199 -36.33 49.16 -1.11
C THR A 199 -37.84 49.36 -1.25
N TYR A 200 -38.24 50.42 -1.94
CA TYR A 200 -39.65 50.74 -2.16
C TYR A 200 -40.10 50.36 -3.58
N PRO A 201 -41.11 49.49 -3.73
CA PRO A 201 -41.63 49.15 -5.04
C PRO A 201 -42.51 50.27 -5.61
N LEU A 202 -42.47 50.45 -6.93
CA LEU A 202 -43.46 51.20 -7.67
C LEU A 202 -44.68 50.32 -7.94
N ILE A 203 -45.88 50.77 -7.56
CA ILE A 203 -47.10 50.00 -7.78
C ILE A 203 -47.74 50.42 -9.11
N SER A 204 -47.92 49.45 -10.02
CA SER A 204 -48.66 49.65 -11.27
C SER A 204 -49.56 48.44 -11.53
N ASN A 205 -50.84 48.68 -11.88
CA ASN A 205 -51.86 47.64 -12.07
C ASN A 205 -51.93 46.61 -10.92
N ASN A 206 -51.85 47.10 -9.67
CA ASN A 206 -51.85 46.28 -8.46
C ASN A 206 -50.70 45.24 -8.38
N ARG A 207 -49.56 45.54 -9.03
CA ARG A 207 -48.33 44.74 -8.98
C ARG A 207 -47.14 45.61 -8.57
N PRO A 208 -46.25 45.13 -7.69
CA PRO A 208 -45.03 45.83 -7.31
C PRO A 208 -43.93 45.65 -8.36
N TYR A 209 -43.26 46.75 -8.70
CA TYR A 209 -42.08 46.79 -9.58
C TYR A 209 -40.92 47.40 -8.82
N TYR A 210 -39.87 46.62 -8.60
CA TYR A 210 -38.65 47.05 -7.93
C TYR A 210 -37.64 47.59 -8.95
N VAL A 211 -37.27 48.86 -8.82
CA VAL A 211 -36.30 49.52 -9.71
C VAL A 211 -34.86 49.36 -9.20
N GLU A 212 -34.71 49.20 -7.89
CA GLU A 212 -33.46 48.87 -7.22
C GLU A 212 -33.63 47.48 -6.61
N ILE A 213 -32.89 46.51 -7.15
CA ILE A 213 -32.86 45.14 -6.67
C ILE A 213 -31.49 44.86 -6.06
N TYR A 214 -31.46 44.35 -4.83
CA TYR A 214 -30.22 43.81 -4.29
C TYR A 214 -29.96 42.47 -4.97
N THR A 215 -28.76 42.32 -5.52
CA THR A 215 -28.28 41.10 -6.15
C THR A 215 -27.07 40.58 -5.40
N ARG A 216 -26.93 39.26 -5.31
CA ARG A 216 -25.79 38.59 -4.69
C ARG A 216 -25.02 37.80 -5.72
N LYS A 217 -23.69 37.85 -5.64
CA LYS A 217 -22.81 36.97 -6.41
C LYS A 217 -21.62 36.57 -5.56
N LYS A 218 -21.05 35.42 -5.89
CA LYS A 218 -19.82 34.91 -5.30
C LYS A 218 -18.63 35.38 -6.13
N VAL A 219 -17.65 36.01 -5.50
CA VAL A 219 -16.38 36.44 -6.10
C VAL A 219 -15.21 35.79 -5.38
N SER A 220 -14.14 35.50 -6.10
CA SER A 220 -12.96 34.87 -5.47
C SER A 220 -12.29 35.83 -4.49
N ASN A 221 -11.82 35.28 -3.37
CA ASN A 221 -11.15 36.02 -2.31
C ASN A 221 -9.64 35.78 -2.34
N ASP A 222 -8.96 36.37 -3.32
CA ASP A 222 -7.52 36.19 -3.48
C ASP A 222 -6.71 36.77 -2.30
N ALA A 223 -7.31 37.67 -1.51
CA ALA A 223 -6.73 38.19 -0.29
C ALA A 223 -6.92 37.27 0.94
N SER A 224 -7.66 36.15 0.81
CA SER A 224 -7.89 35.22 1.92
C SER A 224 -6.57 34.68 2.45
N TYR A 225 -6.40 34.78 3.77
CA TYR A 225 -5.20 34.30 4.46
C TYR A 225 -4.96 32.81 4.18
N ILE A 226 -6.01 31.98 4.27
CA ILE A 226 -5.90 30.53 4.09
C ILE A 226 -5.60 30.16 2.63
N LYS A 227 -6.22 30.85 1.68
CA LYS A 227 -5.93 30.66 0.25
C LYS A 227 -4.46 30.95 -0.08
N ARG A 228 -3.96 32.11 0.39
CA ARG A 228 -2.55 32.49 0.22
C ARG A 228 -1.60 31.53 0.93
N LEU A 229 -1.93 31.10 2.15
CA LEU A 229 -1.15 30.13 2.91
C LEU A 229 -1.08 28.79 2.19
N HIS A 230 -2.20 28.30 1.66
CA HIS A 230 -2.25 27.08 0.86
C HIS A 230 -1.33 27.19 -0.37
N ALA A 231 -1.42 28.27 -1.14
CA ALA A 231 -0.55 28.51 -2.29
C ALA A 231 0.94 28.52 -1.90
N TYR A 232 1.30 29.18 -0.80
CA TYR A 232 2.65 29.15 -0.25
C TYR A 232 3.12 27.73 0.09
N VAL A 233 2.31 26.97 0.82
CA VAL A 233 2.64 25.59 1.24
C VAL A 233 2.81 24.68 0.04
N ILE A 234 1.97 24.79 -0.99
CA ILE A 234 2.09 24.01 -2.22
C ILE A 234 3.39 24.35 -2.96
N SER A 235 3.76 25.63 -3.09
CA SER A 235 5.06 26.04 -3.64
C SER A 235 6.22 25.40 -2.86
N GLN A 236 6.19 25.45 -1.52
CA GLN A 236 7.24 24.86 -0.69
C GLN A 236 7.30 23.34 -0.81
N CYS A 237 6.15 22.65 -0.84
CA CYS A 237 6.09 21.21 -1.04
C CYS A 237 6.71 20.82 -2.40
N SER A 238 6.35 21.55 -3.47
CA SER A 238 6.87 21.30 -4.81
C SER A 238 8.40 21.51 -4.87
N TYR A 239 8.90 22.58 -4.25
CA TYR A 239 10.33 22.87 -4.17
C TYR A 239 11.10 21.80 -3.39
N GLU A 240 10.63 21.39 -2.22
CA GLU A 240 11.28 20.36 -1.40
C GLU A 240 11.28 18.99 -2.09
N MET A 241 10.18 18.60 -2.76
CA MET A 241 10.09 17.37 -3.56
C MET A 241 11.07 17.40 -4.75
N SER A 242 11.20 18.55 -5.40
CA SER A 242 12.10 18.73 -6.55
C SER A 242 13.55 18.62 -6.10
N LYS A 243 13.88 19.29 -4.99
CA LYS A 243 15.19 19.22 -4.35
C LYS A 243 15.55 17.79 -3.94
N ALA A 244 14.61 17.01 -3.42
CA ALA A 244 14.81 15.60 -3.07
C ALA A 244 14.95 14.66 -4.28
N GLY A 245 14.74 15.16 -5.51
CA GLY A 245 14.69 14.33 -6.72
C GLY A 245 13.41 13.51 -6.85
N LEU A 246 12.40 13.77 -6.01
CA LEU A 246 11.15 13.02 -5.95
C LEU A 246 10.07 13.57 -6.89
N SER A 247 10.16 14.83 -7.35
CA SER A 247 9.17 15.37 -8.30
C SER A 247 9.14 14.58 -9.60
N SER A 248 10.31 14.26 -10.17
CA SER A 248 10.43 13.40 -11.36
C SER A 248 9.92 11.98 -11.08
N PHE A 249 10.18 11.47 -9.87
CA PHE A 249 9.72 10.14 -9.46
C PHE A 249 8.18 10.09 -9.38
N TYR A 250 7.51 11.08 -8.82
CA TYR A 250 6.04 11.08 -8.75
C TYR A 250 5.36 11.66 -9.99
N ASN A 251 6.14 12.06 -11.01
CA ASN A 251 5.66 12.79 -12.17
C ASN A 251 4.81 14.03 -11.78
N LEU A 252 5.23 14.69 -10.70
CA LEU A 252 4.56 15.89 -10.18
C LEU A 252 5.08 17.11 -10.94
N PRO A 253 4.20 18.02 -11.41
CA PRO A 253 4.65 19.28 -11.96
C PRO A 253 5.38 20.09 -10.89
N ILE A 254 6.39 20.87 -11.31
CA ILE A 254 6.92 21.94 -10.47
C ILE A 254 5.86 23.03 -10.47
N VAL A 255 5.37 23.39 -9.29
CA VAL A 255 4.32 24.39 -9.11
C VAL A 255 4.87 25.52 -8.25
N GLU A 256 4.96 26.71 -8.83
CA GLU A 256 5.30 27.95 -8.13
C GLU A 256 4.07 28.86 -8.18
N ILE A 257 3.17 28.71 -7.21
CA ILE A 257 1.91 29.47 -7.14
C ILE A 257 2.09 30.81 -6.43
N SER A 258 2.91 30.79 -5.37
CA SER A 258 3.18 31.95 -4.52
C SER A 258 4.66 32.29 -4.47
N GLU A 259 4.95 33.59 -4.57
CA GLU A 259 6.26 34.21 -4.33
C GLU A 259 6.41 34.71 -2.88
N GLU A 260 5.39 34.56 -2.05
CA GLU A 260 5.42 35.03 -0.66
C GLU A 260 6.35 34.17 0.20
N GLU A 261 6.96 34.78 1.22
CA GLU A 261 7.75 34.09 2.23
C GLU A 261 6.91 33.80 3.48
N GLN A 262 7.37 32.87 4.33
CA GLN A 262 6.67 32.49 5.55
C GLN A 262 6.34 33.69 6.45
N ASP A 263 7.24 34.67 6.52
CA ASP A 263 7.10 35.87 7.36
C ASP A 263 5.84 36.68 7.03
N ALA A 264 5.29 36.55 5.82
CA ALA A 264 4.02 37.18 5.43
C ALA A 264 2.80 36.57 6.17
N PHE A 265 2.95 35.37 6.73
CA PHE A 265 1.90 34.62 7.41
C PHE A 265 2.06 34.58 8.92
N GLY A 266 3.23 34.95 9.46
CA GLY A 266 3.55 34.90 10.90
C GLY A 266 4.39 33.68 11.30
N ASP A 267 4.61 33.51 12.60
CA ASP A 267 5.31 32.33 13.12
C ASP A 267 4.43 31.06 13.08
N ASN A 268 5.04 29.89 13.31
CA ASN A 268 4.33 28.61 13.23
C ASN A 268 3.13 28.55 14.19
N ASP A 269 3.26 29.09 15.40
CA ASP A 269 2.18 29.06 16.41
C ASP A 269 0.99 29.91 15.96
N TYR A 270 1.26 31.09 15.39
CA TYR A 270 0.24 31.93 14.80
C TYR A 270 -0.43 31.25 13.60
N ILE A 271 0.34 30.68 12.68
CA ILE A 271 -0.19 29.95 11.52
C ILE A 271 -1.12 28.81 11.97
N ILE A 272 -0.67 28.00 12.92
CA ILE A 272 -1.47 26.89 13.48
C ILE A 272 -2.76 27.43 14.11
N SER A 273 -2.69 28.51 14.89
CA SER A 273 -3.88 29.12 15.51
C SER A 273 -4.91 29.61 14.47
N ARG A 274 -4.44 30.16 13.34
CA ARG A 274 -5.30 30.60 12.23
C ARG A 274 -5.98 29.40 11.56
N ILE A 275 -5.25 28.32 11.35
CA ILE A 275 -5.80 27.07 10.79
C ILE A 275 -6.82 26.44 11.75
N ASP A 276 -6.53 26.39 13.05
CA ASP A 276 -7.44 25.82 14.05
C ASP A 276 -8.75 26.63 14.16
N SER A 277 -8.67 27.96 14.01
CA SER A 277 -9.85 28.83 13.93
C SER A 277 -10.69 28.49 12.69
N GLU A 278 -10.08 28.40 11.52
CA GLU A 278 -10.77 28.05 10.26
C GLU A 278 -11.43 26.66 10.34
N LEU A 279 -10.71 25.67 10.88
CA LEU A 279 -11.22 24.31 11.08
C LEU A 279 -12.46 24.24 11.98
N SER A 280 -12.66 25.23 12.84
CA SER A 280 -13.84 25.28 13.73
C SER A 280 -15.11 25.79 13.04
N GLU A 281 -14.97 26.47 11.90
CA GLU A 281 -16.07 27.11 11.17
C GLU A 281 -16.47 26.33 9.90
N ILE A 282 -15.56 25.51 9.37
CA ILE A 282 -15.77 24.78 8.11
C ILE A 282 -16.39 23.41 8.30
N PHE A 283 -17.32 23.09 7.40
CA PHE A 283 -17.99 21.79 7.32
C PHE A 283 -17.67 21.03 6.02
N ASP A 284 -17.00 21.67 5.06
CA ASP A 284 -16.59 21.01 3.81
C ASP A 284 -15.47 20.01 4.09
N GLU A 285 -15.74 18.75 3.76
CA GLU A 285 -14.86 17.64 4.11
C GLU A 285 -13.48 17.74 3.44
N ARG A 286 -13.41 18.13 2.16
CA ARG A 286 -12.14 18.33 1.46
C ARG A 286 -11.33 19.41 2.17
N LYS A 287 -11.94 20.59 2.40
CA LYS A 287 -11.28 21.72 3.05
C LYS A 287 -10.76 21.36 4.43
N ILE A 288 -11.52 20.60 5.21
CA ILE A 288 -11.09 20.10 6.52
C ILE A 288 -9.81 19.24 6.39
N GLN A 289 -9.76 18.33 5.40
CA GLN A 289 -8.58 17.48 5.20
C GLN A 289 -7.36 18.27 4.72
N VAL A 290 -7.54 19.22 3.80
CA VAL A 290 -6.46 20.11 3.34
C VAL A 290 -5.90 20.94 4.49
N LEU A 291 -6.76 21.57 5.29
CA LEU A 291 -6.34 22.35 6.46
C LEU A 291 -5.60 21.49 7.50
N ARG A 292 -6.08 20.28 7.76
CA ARG A 292 -5.40 19.32 8.64
C ARG A 292 -4.02 18.94 8.11
N ALA A 293 -3.88 18.72 6.81
CA ALA A 293 -2.58 18.42 6.20
C ALA A 293 -1.63 19.61 6.25
N ILE A 294 -2.10 20.84 5.97
CA ILE A 294 -1.29 22.07 6.13
C ILE A 294 -0.84 22.21 7.60
N ARG A 295 -1.73 21.97 8.55
CA ARG A 295 -1.40 22.02 9.98
C ARG A 295 -0.30 21.02 10.34
N LEU A 296 -0.38 19.79 9.83
CA LEU A 296 0.66 18.78 10.01
C LEU A 296 2.00 19.19 9.39
N TYR A 297 1.98 19.84 8.22
CA TYR A 297 3.19 20.34 7.55
C TYR A 297 3.94 21.35 8.43
N PHE A 298 3.25 22.26 9.12
CA PHE A 298 3.90 23.21 10.04
C PHE A 298 4.32 22.60 11.38
N LEU A 299 3.71 21.48 11.78
CA LEU A 299 4.11 20.72 12.97
C LEU A 299 5.30 19.78 12.70
N SER A 300 5.58 19.46 11.44
CA SER A 300 6.59 18.51 11.06
C SER A 300 7.93 19.17 10.71
N GLN A 301 8.99 18.36 10.64
CA GLN A 301 10.31 18.81 10.20
C GLN A 301 10.42 18.72 8.67
N ARG A 302 11.29 19.51 8.06
CA ARG A 302 11.58 19.40 6.61
C ARG A 302 12.15 18.01 6.29
N ILE A 303 11.90 17.51 5.08
CA ILE A 303 12.32 16.15 4.69
C ILE A 303 13.85 16.00 4.52
N LEU A 304 14.59 17.11 4.38
CA LEU A 304 16.03 17.14 4.08
C LEU A 304 16.83 18.00 5.09
N THR A 305 16.54 17.92 6.38
CA THR A 305 17.28 18.67 7.41
C THR A 305 18.68 18.10 7.70
N GLY A 306 18.99 16.89 7.21
CA GLY A 306 20.20 16.16 7.57
C GLY A 306 20.18 15.58 8.99
N ASP A 307 19.03 15.67 9.68
CA ASP A 307 18.82 15.07 10.98
C ASP A 307 18.71 13.54 10.88
N THR A 308 18.75 12.88 12.03
CA THR A 308 18.57 11.42 12.14
C THR A 308 17.11 10.99 12.02
N GLU A 309 16.17 11.92 11.81
CA GLU A 309 14.77 11.57 11.61
C GLU A 309 14.57 10.96 10.22
N ILE A 310 13.86 9.83 10.21
CA ILE A 310 13.59 9.07 9.00
C ILE A 310 12.17 9.36 8.49
N GLN A 311 12.06 9.64 7.21
CA GLN A 311 10.80 9.67 6.47
C GLN A 311 10.63 8.33 5.76
N ILE A 312 9.47 7.69 5.87
CA ILE A 312 9.24 6.32 5.41
C ILE A 312 7.99 6.27 4.56
N MET A 313 8.04 5.71 3.37
CA MET A 313 6.85 5.47 2.57
C MET A 313 6.97 4.11 1.90
N GLY A 314 6.13 3.17 2.29
CA GLY A 314 6.25 1.78 1.85
C GLY A 314 5.68 0.80 2.86
N THR A 315 6.11 -0.46 2.79
CA THR A 315 5.61 -1.51 3.68
C THR A 315 6.67 -2.58 3.97
N ARG A 316 6.56 -3.21 5.16
CA ARG A 316 7.31 -4.42 5.52
C ARG A 316 6.56 -5.71 5.19
N SER A 317 5.32 -5.59 4.74
CA SER A 317 4.41 -6.72 4.48
C SER A 317 3.99 -6.75 3.01
N PHE A 318 4.95 -6.55 2.11
CA PHE A 318 4.70 -6.52 0.67
C PHE A 318 4.14 -7.86 0.15
N ASN A 319 4.37 -8.96 0.87
CA ASN A 319 3.72 -10.24 0.58
C ASN A 319 2.19 -10.17 0.63
N LEU A 320 1.61 -9.40 1.56
CA LEU A 320 0.15 -9.25 1.68
C LEU A 320 -0.42 -8.48 0.51
N ILE A 321 0.35 -7.52 -0.02
CA ILE A 321 -0.02 -6.77 -1.22
C ILE A 321 -0.01 -7.70 -2.43
N TRP A 322 1.02 -8.54 -2.58
CA TRP A 322 1.07 -9.55 -3.64
C TRP A 322 -0.13 -10.51 -3.60
N GLU A 323 -0.49 -11.00 -2.40
CA GLU A 323 -1.65 -11.86 -2.17
C GLU A 323 -2.96 -11.17 -2.60
N GLU A 324 -3.17 -9.93 -2.18
CA GLU A 324 -4.36 -9.13 -2.53
C GLU A 324 -4.45 -8.86 -4.03
N VAL A 325 -3.33 -8.49 -4.67
CA VAL A 325 -3.24 -8.28 -6.12
C VAL A 325 -3.68 -9.54 -6.87
N CYS A 326 -3.10 -10.70 -6.53
CA CYS A 326 -3.46 -11.97 -7.15
C CYS A 326 -4.96 -12.28 -6.97
N ALA A 327 -5.49 -12.08 -5.75
CA ALA A 327 -6.88 -12.37 -5.43
C ALA A 327 -7.88 -11.53 -6.25
N LYS A 328 -7.62 -10.22 -6.42
CA LYS A 328 -8.49 -9.31 -7.19
C LYS A 328 -8.39 -9.53 -8.70
N VAL A 329 -7.18 -9.76 -9.21
CA VAL A 329 -6.94 -9.91 -10.65
C VAL A 329 -7.56 -11.20 -11.19
N PHE A 330 -7.47 -12.33 -10.48
CA PHE A 330 -7.96 -13.63 -10.98
C PHE A 330 -9.42 -13.96 -10.61
N ARG A 331 -10.16 -13.07 -9.95
CA ARG A 331 -11.57 -13.26 -9.54
C ARG A 331 -11.80 -14.53 -8.70
N SER A 332 -11.29 -14.52 -7.47
CA SER A 332 -11.48 -15.61 -6.50
C SER A 332 -12.96 -15.85 -6.16
N GLN A 333 -13.32 -17.10 -5.85
CA GLN A 333 -14.61 -17.46 -5.24
C GLN A 333 -14.46 -17.74 -3.72
N LYS A 334 -13.36 -17.28 -3.07
CA LYS A 334 -13.03 -17.52 -1.65
C LYS A 334 -14.10 -17.02 -0.64
N GLY A 335 -14.62 -15.77 -0.67
CA GLY A 335 -15.61 -15.35 0.36
C GLY A 335 -16.38 -14.01 0.22
N ASP A 336 -17.43 -13.84 1.07
CA ASP A 336 -18.35 -12.69 1.38
C ASP A 336 -18.94 -11.85 0.22
N THR A 337 -20.21 -11.40 0.29
CA THR A 337 -20.77 -10.30 -0.56
C THR A 337 -19.82 -9.14 -0.94
N LYS A 338 -18.80 -8.81 -0.15
CA LYS A 338 -17.77 -7.79 -0.37
C LYS A 338 -16.53 -8.27 -1.16
N THR A 339 -16.21 -9.55 -1.08
CA THR A 339 -15.00 -10.18 -1.66
C THR A 339 -15.37 -11.14 -2.80
N ARG A 340 -16.65 -11.48 -2.88
CA ARG A 340 -17.33 -12.14 -3.97
C ARG A 340 -17.37 -11.17 -5.12
N HIS A 341 -16.77 -11.55 -6.22
CA HIS A 341 -16.82 -10.74 -7.42
C HIS A 341 -18.30 -10.42 -7.74
N PRO A 342 -18.65 -9.14 -8.00
CA PRO A 342 -20.05 -8.73 -8.12
C PRO A 342 -20.82 -9.54 -9.15
N ASN A 343 -20.15 -10.03 -10.21
CA ASN A 343 -20.79 -10.86 -11.25
C ASN A 343 -20.80 -12.38 -10.99
N ILE A 344 -20.40 -12.86 -9.81
CA ILE A 344 -20.42 -14.30 -9.46
C ILE A 344 -21.45 -14.51 -8.33
N TYR A 345 -22.73 -14.53 -8.68
CA TYR A 345 -23.85 -14.64 -7.73
C TYR A 345 -24.17 -16.06 -7.28
N GLU A 346 -23.56 -17.08 -7.89
CA GLU A 346 -23.70 -18.49 -7.53
C GLU A 346 -22.38 -19.23 -7.75
N ILE A 347 -22.14 -20.29 -6.96
CA ILE A 347 -21.06 -21.23 -7.24
C ILE A 347 -21.52 -22.06 -8.47
N GLU A 348 -20.84 -21.91 -9.61
CA GLU A 348 -20.98 -22.80 -10.77
C GLU A 348 -19.84 -23.83 -10.72
N PRO A 349 -20.08 -25.15 -10.69
CA PRO A 349 -21.36 -25.84 -10.82
C PRO A 349 -22.26 -25.67 -9.61
N PHE A 350 -23.58 -25.77 -9.82
CA PHE A 350 -24.54 -25.80 -8.73
C PHE A 350 -24.20 -26.91 -7.72
N ILE A 351 -23.82 -26.50 -6.50
CA ILE A 351 -23.56 -27.39 -5.38
C ILE A 351 -24.83 -27.48 -4.52
N ASN A 352 -25.38 -28.69 -4.35
CA ASN A 352 -26.48 -28.93 -3.43
C ASN A 352 -25.96 -28.89 -1.98
N TYR A 353 -25.82 -27.68 -1.44
CA TYR A 353 -25.31 -27.42 -0.10
C TYR A 353 -26.16 -28.03 1.01
N LYS A 354 -27.47 -28.27 0.79
CA LYS A 354 -28.35 -28.95 1.77
C LYS A 354 -27.90 -30.39 2.06
N LYS A 355 -27.28 -31.05 1.08
CA LYS A 355 -26.69 -32.39 1.25
C LYS A 355 -25.35 -32.37 1.98
N ILE A 356 -24.70 -31.22 2.08
CA ILE A 356 -23.42 -31.03 2.76
C ILE A 356 -23.68 -30.64 4.23
N ASN A 357 -24.52 -29.63 4.46
CA ASN A 357 -24.93 -29.22 5.79
C ASN A 357 -26.33 -28.61 5.75
N LYS A 358 -27.25 -29.07 6.60
CA LYS A 358 -28.62 -28.56 6.67
C LYS A 358 -28.69 -27.07 7.00
N ARG A 359 -27.68 -26.51 7.69
CA ARG A 359 -27.63 -25.07 8.03
C ARG A 359 -27.67 -24.16 6.80
N PHE A 360 -27.21 -24.66 5.65
CA PHE A 360 -27.16 -23.91 4.41
C PHE A 360 -28.52 -23.79 3.70
N GLU A 361 -29.58 -24.42 4.23
CA GLU A 361 -30.92 -24.34 3.63
C GLU A 361 -31.49 -22.92 3.57
N HIS A 362 -31.10 -22.05 4.51
CA HIS A 362 -31.57 -20.67 4.61
C HIS A 362 -30.58 -19.63 4.06
N GLU A 363 -29.30 -19.99 3.96
CA GLU A 363 -28.22 -19.10 3.51
C GLU A 363 -27.20 -19.93 2.69
N PRO A 364 -27.09 -19.70 1.36
CA PRO A 364 -26.13 -20.41 0.54
C PRO A 364 -24.69 -20.10 0.98
N PRO A 365 -23.82 -21.11 1.15
CA PRO A 365 -22.48 -20.90 1.65
C PRO A 365 -21.55 -20.29 0.60
N ILE A 366 -20.50 -19.63 1.07
CA ILE A 366 -19.31 -19.39 0.25
C ILE A 366 -18.45 -20.66 0.15
N LEU A 367 -17.55 -20.76 -0.83
CA LEU A 367 -16.75 -21.97 -1.02
C LEU A 367 -15.93 -22.35 0.23
N VAL A 368 -15.35 -21.37 0.92
CA VAL A 368 -14.59 -21.62 2.17
C VAL A 368 -15.47 -22.25 3.27
N GLU A 369 -16.75 -21.91 3.33
CA GLU A 369 -17.67 -22.48 4.33
C GLU A 369 -18.04 -23.94 4.07
N LEU A 370 -17.75 -24.45 2.86
CA LEU A 370 -17.89 -25.87 2.53
C LEU A 370 -16.79 -26.72 3.19
N ILE A 371 -15.66 -26.11 3.59
CA ILE A 371 -14.57 -26.80 4.29
C ILE A 371 -15.04 -27.19 5.69
N GLN A 372 -14.88 -28.47 6.02
CA GLN A 372 -15.26 -29.01 7.33
C GLN A 372 -14.53 -28.28 8.48
N GLN A 373 -15.29 -27.90 9.51
CA GLN A 373 -14.74 -27.29 10.73
C GLN A 373 -14.15 -28.36 11.66
N PRO A 374 -13.07 -28.05 12.39
CA PRO A 374 -12.47 -28.99 13.34
C PRO A 374 -13.45 -29.32 14.48
N ILE A 375 -13.49 -30.59 14.88
CA ILE A 375 -14.39 -31.07 15.94
C ILE A 375 -13.63 -31.21 17.26
N TRP A 376 -14.01 -30.43 18.27
CA TRP A 376 -13.41 -30.50 19.60
C TRP A 376 -14.38 -31.19 20.59
N LYS A 377 -13.92 -32.26 21.22
CA LYS A 377 -14.70 -33.04 22.19
C LYS A 377 -13.92 -33.18 23.50
N ARG A 378 -14.58 -32.96 24.64
CA ARG A 378 -14.06 -33.34 25.95
C ARG A 378 -14.31 -34.83 26.19
N TYR A 379 -13.34 -35.53 26.80
CA TYR A 379 -13.48 -36.94 27.18
C TYR A 379 -14.54 -37.17 28.27
N ARG A 380 -14.74 -36.20 29.18
CA ARG A 380 -15.84 -36.22 30.17
C ARG A 380 -17.09 -35.54 29.60
N LYS A 381 -18.25 -36.19 29.78
CA LYS A 381 -19.55 -35.86 29.15
C LYS A 381 -19.89 -34.37 29.13
N GLY A 382 -20.32 -33.90 27.97
CA GLY A 382 -21.39 -32.89 27.87
C GLY A 382 -21.15 -31.75 26.88
N SER A 383 -19.95 -31.19 26.82
CA SER A 383 -19.68 -30.00 26.01
C SER A 383 -18.93 -30.34 24.73
N LYS A 384 -19.58 -30.15 23.58
CA LYS A 384 -18.93 -30.02 22.27
C LYS A 384 -18.78 -28.53 21.99
N GLY A 385 -17.55 -28.07 21.79
CA GLY A 385 -17.30 -26.77 21.16
C GLY A 385 -17.11 -27.01 19.68
N ILE A 386 -17.88 -26.34 18.83
CA ILE A 386 -17.58 -26.25 17.40
C ILE A 386 -16.93 -24.87 17.21
N PRO A 387 -15.60 -24.77 17.07
CA PRO A 387 -14.97 -23.52 16.69
C PRO A 387 -15.53 -23.07 15.33
N LYS A 388 -15.75 -21.77 15.16
CA LYS A 388 -16.32 -21.22 13.92
C LYS A 388 -15.33 -21.25 12.75
N ARG A 389 -14.02 -21.30 13.00
CA ARG A 389 -12.98 -21.15 11.97
C ARG A 389 -12.62 -22.49 11.32
N THR A 390 -12.30 -22.44 10.04
CA THR A 390 -11.84 -23.55 9.20
C THR A 390 -10.59 -23.13 8.42
N PHE A 391 -10.06 -23.98 7.55
CA PHE A 391 -8.99 -23.59 6.62
C PHE A 391 -9.43 -22.41 5.74
N ASN A 392 -8.51 -21.51 5.40
CA ASN A 392 -8.80 -20.27 4.68
C ASN A 392 -7.91 -20.13 3.43
N PRO A 393 -8.09 -20.97 2.39
CA PRO A 393 -7.27 -20.94 1.17
C PRO A 393 -7.39 -19.60 0.44
N ASP A 394 -6.30 -19.07 -0.15
CA ASP A 394 -6.26 -17.72 -0.79
C ASP A 394 -7.08 -17.57 -2.05
N TYR A 395 -7.12 -18.61 -2.86
CA TYR A 395 -7.95 -18.61 -4.04
C TYR A 395 -8.50 -20.00 -4.29
N ILE A 396 -9.80 -20.03 -4.52
CA ILE A 396 -10.50 -21.23 -4.94
C ILE A 396 -11.55 -20.85 -5.97
N ARG A 397 -11.67 -21.64 -7.03
CA ARG A 397 -12.69 -21.43 -8.06
C ARG A 397 -12.94 -22.68 -8.89
N PHE A 398 -14.20 -22.93 -9.21
CA PHE A 398 -14.57 -23.83 -10.29
C PHE A 398 -14.55 -23.09 -11.63
N GLU A 399 -13.97 -23.71 -12.65
CA GLU A 399 -13.95 -23.17 -14.00
C GLU A 399 -14.52 -24.20 -14.98
N LYS A 400 -15.48 -23.78 -15.79
CA LYS A 400 -16.13 -24.64 -16.78
C LYS A 400 -15.21 -24.87 -17.97
N LEU A 401 -15.04 -26.13 -18.35
CA LEU A 401 -14.25 -26.46 -19.53
C LEU A 401 -15.06 -26.16 -20.80
N LYS A 402 -14.51 -25.34 -21.71
CA LYS A 402 -15.19 -24.74 -22.88
C LYS A 402 -15.96 -25.71 -23.79
N LYS A 403 -15.76 -27.03 -23.68
CA LYS A 403 -16.34 -28.06 -24.56
C LYS A 403 -17.12 -29.16 -23.82
N THR A 404 -17.27 -29.08 -22.50
CA THR A 404 -17.93 -30.14 -21.71
C THR A 404 -18.76 -29.55 -20.55
N SER A 405 -19.70 -30.33 -20.02
CA SER A 405 -20.35 -30.03 -18.72
C SER A 405 -19.45 -30.41 -17.53
N SER A 406 -18.14 -30.37 -17.72
CA SER A 406 -17.14 -30.71 -16.71
C SER A 406 -16.38 -29.48 -16.26
N TYR A 407 -15.77 -29.58 -15.09
CA TYR A 407 -15.10 -28.47 -14.44
C TYR A 407 -13.64 -28.80 -14.16
N ALA A 408 -12.81 -27.76 -14.17
CA ALA A 408 -11.55 -27.73 -13.46
C ALA A 408 -11.77 -27.04 -12.12
N PHE A 409 -11.04 -27.46 -11.07
CA PHE A 409 -11.03 -26.76 -9.80
C PHE A 409 -9.65 -26.15 -9.54
N TYR A 410 -9.61 -24.84 -9.38
CA TYR A 410 -8.39 -24.09 -9.14
C TYR A 410 -8.23 -23.88 -7.63
N ILE A 411 -7.05 -24.21 -7.12
CA ILE A 411 -6.59 -23.90 -5.76
C ILE A 411 -5.29 -23.14 -5.96
N LEU A 412 -5.34 -21.82 -5.78
CA LEU A 412 -4.19 -20.94 -5.99
C LEU A 412 -3.81 -20.31 -4.66
N ASP A 413 -2.52 -20.27 -4.39
CA ASP A 413 -1.97 -19.68 -3.18
C ASP A 413 -0.85 -18.74 -3.60
N ALA A 414 -1.08 -17.45 -3.38
CA ALA A 414 -0.15 -16.42 -3.79
C ALA A 414 0.99 -16.37 -2.78
N LYS A 415 2.21 -16.57 -3.26
CA LYS A 415 3.42 -16.70 -2.44
C LYS A 415 4.44 -15.70 -2.90
N TYR A 416 4.82 -14.78 -2.03
CA TYR A 416 5.82 -13.76 -2.34
C TYR A 416 7.24 -14.31 -2.15
N TYR A 417 7.63 -15.23 -3.03
CA TYR A 417 8.95 -15.87 -3.07
C TYR A 417 9.52 -15.72 -4.48
N CYS A 418 10.84 -15.69 -4.60
CA CYS A 418 11.54 -15.73 -5.88
C CYS A 418 12.59 -16.84 -5.84
N PRO A 419 12.16 -18.11 -5.91
CA PRO A 419 13.06 -19.25 -5.74
C PRO A 419 14.11 -19.28 -6.84
N VAL A 420 15.34 -19.63 -6.48
CA VAL A 420 16.44 -19.81 -7.43
C VAL A 420 16.59 -21.31 -7.69
N TRP A 421 16.41 -21.69 -8.96
CA TRP A 421 16.46 -23.07 -9.42
C TRP A 421 17.81 -23.35 -10.07
N ASN A 422 18.54 -24.30 -9.52
CA ASN A 422 19.73 -24.87 -10.13
C ASN A 422 19.44 -26.34 -10.51
N ASP A 423 20.26 -26.94 -11.37
CA ASP A 423 20.07 -28.32 -11.82
C ASP A 423 19.95 -29.36 -10.70
N THR A 424 20.52 -29.07 -9.52
CA THR A 424 20.61 -30.00 -8.39
C THR A 424 19.96 -29.51 -7.10
N ASN A 425 19.56 -28.24 -7.03
CA ASN A 425 19.06 -27.64 -5.78
C ASN A 425 18.11 -26.47 -6.04
N ILE A 426 17.28 -26.17 -5.06
CA ILE A 426 16.42 -24.97 -5.01
C ILE A 426 16.69 -24.19 -3.73
N GLN A 427 16.69 -22.86 -3.83
CA GLN A 427 16.85 -21.95 -2.69
C GLN A 427 15.74 -20.89 -2.71
N GLY A 428 15.33 -20.41 -1.53
CA GLY A 428 14.29 -19.38 -1.43
C GLY A 428 12.88 -19.85 -1.79
N GLN A 429 12.62 -21.15 -1.71
CA GLN A 429 11.30 -21.76 -1.90
C GLN A 429 10.40 -21.63 -0.66
N PRO A 430 9.07 -21.77 -0.81
CA PRO A 430 8.15 -21.87 0.32
C PRO A 430 8.53 -22.99 1.30
N GLY A 431 8.22 -22.77 2.57
CA GLY A 431 8.48 -23.73 3.65
C GLY A 431 7.57 -24.97 3.56
N ILE A 432 7.91 -26.01 4.33
CA ILE A 432 7.13 -27.24 4.39
C ILE A 432 5.71 -27.01 4.90
N GLU A 433 5.52 -26.00 5.76
CA GLU A 433 4.22 -25.60 6.29
C GLU A 433 3.29 -25.10 5.18
N ASP A 434 3.81 -24.33 4.22
CA ASP A 434 3.04 -23.83 3.09
C ASP A 434 2.67 -24.96 2.12
N ILE A 435 3.63 -25.85 1.84
CA ILE A 435 3.39 -27.06 1.03
C ILE A 435 2.31 -27.93 1.68
N ALA A 436 2.40 -28.16 2.99
CA ALA A 436 1.43 -28.95 3.73
C ALA A 436 0.04 -28.30 3.74
N LYS A 437 -0.05 -26.98 3.99
CA LYS A 437 -1.32 -26.23 3.91
C LYS A 437 -1.97 -26.36 2.55
N GLN A 438 -1.20 -26.22 1.47
CA GLN A 438 -1.73 -26.31 0.11
C GLN A 438 -2.32 -27.69 -0.20
N TYR A 439 -1.66 -28.76 0.25
CA TYR A 439 -2.21 -30.10 0.15
C TYR A 439 -3.45 -30.31 1.02
N LEU A 440 -3.49 -29.74 2.23
CA LEU A 440 -4.66 -29.79 3.11
C LEU A 440 -5.86 -29.05 2.51
N TYR A 441 -5.63 -27.94 1.80
CA TYR A 441 -6.68 -27.26 1.05
C TYR A 441 -7.27 -28.18 0.00
N TYR A 442 -6.43 -28.85 -0.82
CA TYR A 442 -6.93 -29.82 -1.80
C TYR A 442 -7.69 -30.98 -1.12
N LEU A 443 -7.13 -31.60 -0.09
CA LEU A 443 -7.78 -32.66 0.68
C LEU A 443 -9.18 -32.25 1.17
N SER A 444 -9.33 -31.02 1.64
CA SER A 444 -10.60 -30.53 2.18
C SER A 444 -11.74 -30.46 1.17
N TYR A 445 -11.44 -30.44 -0.13
CA TYR A 445 -12.43 -30.42 -1.21
C TYR A 445 -12.66 -31.77 -1.88
N GLN A 446 -11.86 -32.81 -1.63
CA GLN A 446 -11.92 -34.08 -2.38
C GLN A 446 -13.34 -34.69 -2.47
N GLU A 447 -14.07 -34.74 -1.35
CA GLU A 447 -15.44 -35.27 -1.34
C GLU A 447 -16.42 -34.45 -2.19
N ILE A 448 -16.21 -33.14 -2.27
CA ILE A 448 -17.02 -32.24 -3.08
C ILE A 448 -16.66 -32.44 -4.55
N LEU A 449 -15.37 -32.41 -4.89
CA LEU A 449 -14.90 -32.53 -6.27
C LEU A 449 -15.35 -33.85 -6.92
N ALA A 450 -15.34 -34.95 -6.15
CA ALA A 450 -15.82 -36.26 -6.59
C ALA A 450 -17.32 -36.27 -6.96
N LYS A 451 -18.13 -35.40 -6.35
CA LYS A 451 -19.59 -35.34 -6.58
C LYS A 451 -19.99 -34.48 -7.78
N TYR A 452 -19.14 -33.55 -8.24
CA TYR A 452 -19.53 -32.50 -9.20
C TYR A 452 -18.77 -32.53 -10.53
N ASN A 453 -18.39 -33.73 -11.01
CA ASN A 453 -17.78 -33.96 -12.34
C ASN A 453 -16.55 -33.08 -12.62
N VAL A 454 -15.72 -32.86 -11.61
CA VAL A 454 -14.42 -32.20 -11.75
C VAL A 454 -13.45 -33.19 -12.39
N LYS A 455 -12.85 -32.80 -13.52
CA LYS A 455 -11.92 -33.65 -14.27
C LYS A 455 -10.47 -33.42 -13.90
N GLU A 456 -10.15 -32.22 -13.44
CA GLU A 456 -8.81 -31.85 -13.06
C GLU A 456 -8.81 -30.83 -11.92
N VAL A 457 -7.75 -30.87 -11.12
CA VAL A 457 -7.48 -29.89 -10.07
C VAL A 457 -6.18 -29.19 -10.41
N LYS A 458 -6.24 -27.88 -10.56
CA LYS A 458 -5.11 -27.01 -10.81
C LYS A 458 -4.65 -26.44 -9.47
N ASN A 459 -3.55 -26.97 -8.94
CA ASN A 459 -3.04 -26.63 -7.62
C ASN A 459 -1.72 -25.87 -7.74
N TYR A 460 -1.76 -24.54 -7.63
CA TYR A 460 -0.62 -23.68 -7.98
C TYR A 460 -0.18 -22.77 -6.84
N PHE A 461 1.14 -22.60 -6.72
CA PHE A 461 1.71 -21.41 -6.10
C PHE A 461 1.87 -20.31 -7.15
N LEU A 462 1.37 -19.11 -6.85
CA LEU A 462 1.52 -17.93 -7.70
C LEU A 462 2.61 -17.02 -7.13
N MET A 463 3.72 -16.91 -7.83
CA MET A 463 4.91 -16.19 -7.35
C MET A 463 5.30 -15.08 -8.32
N PRO A 464 5.90 -13.97 -7.85
CA PRO A 464 6.37 -12.92 -8.75
C PRO A 464 7.57 -13.38 -9.57
N LYS A 465 7.52 -13.14 -10.88
CA LYS A 465 8.54 -13.50 -11.86
C LYS A 465 9.66 -12.46 -11.91
N ARG A 466 10.92 -12.91 -11.89
CA ARG A 466 12.09 -12.10 -12.31
C ARG A 466 12.25 -12.14 -13.83
N ALA A 467 12.96 -11.19 -14.41
CA ALA A 467 13.15 -11.11 -15.87
C ALA A 467 13.67 -12.42 -16.49
N SER A 468 14.58 -13.12 -15.81
CA SER A 468 15.19 -14.38 -16.26
C SER A 468 14.41 -15.65 -15.90
N ASP A 469 13.37 -15.57 -15.07
CA ASP A 469 12.63 -16.75 -14.60
C ASP A 469 11.77 -17.34 -15.73
N SER A 470 11.65 -18.68 -15.75
CA SER A 470 10.62 -19.37 -16.53
C SER A 470 9.24 -19.15 -15.91
N GLU A 471 8.19 -19.06 -16.73
CA GLU A 471 6.80 -18.95 -16.25
C GLU A 471 6.36 -20.18 -15.45
N ILE A 472 6.89 -21.35 -15.82
CA ILE A 472 6.64 -22.63 -15.15
C ILE A 472 8.00 -23.26 -14.85
N PRO A 473 8.66 -22.90 -13.75
CA PRO A 473 10.00 -23.39 -13.44
C PRO A 473 9.98 -24.83 -12.94
N GLY A 474 8.86 -25.29 -12.36
CA GLY A 474 8.74 -26.65 -11.86
C GLY A 474 7.54 -26.86 -10.93
N PHE A 475 7.63 -27.90 -10.12
CA PHE A 475 6.59 -28.30 -9.17
C PHE A 475 7.21 -28.89 -7.90
N VAL A 476 6.43 -28.90 -6.82
CA VAL A 476 6.75 -29.62 -5.59
C VAL A 476 5.78 -30.76 -5.37
N LYS A 477 6.27 -31.86 -4.80
CA LYS A 477 5.45 -33.00 -4.42
C LYS A 477 5.91 -33.62 -3.11
N LEU A 478 4.97 -34.24 -2.40
CA LEU A 478 5.27 -35.16 -1.31
C LEU A 478 4.79 -36.55 -1.73
N ASP A 479 5.70 -37.49 -1.93
CA ASP A 479 5.36 -38.82 -2.46
C ASP A 479 4.37 -39.59 -1.56
N MET A 480 4.40 -39.33 -0.25
CA MET A 480 3.41 -39.89 0.69
C MET A 480 1.98 -39.44 0.37
N LEU A 481 1.80 -38.24 -0.18
CA LEU A 481 0.49 -37.66 -0.49
C LEU A 481 -0.05 -38.14 -1.84
N LYS A 482 0.82 -38.67 -2.70
CA LYS A 482 0.39 -39.33 -3.95
C LYS A 482 -0.57 -40.50 -3.68
N GLN A 483 -0.39 -41.20 -2.56
CA GLN A 483 -1.27 -42.30 -2.14
C GLN A 483 -2.71 -41.84 -1.84
N LEU A 484 -2.91 -40.56 -1.53
CA LEU A 484 -4.21 -39.94 -1.31
C LEU A 484 -4.84 -39.38 -2.61
N GLY A 485 -4.23 -39.66 -3.77
CA GLY A 485 -4.69 -39.14 -5.06
C GLY A 485 -4.41 -37.65 -5.26
N LEU A 486 -3.54 -37.05 -4.43
CA LEU A 486 -3.14 -35.66 -4.57
C LEU A 486 -2.02 -35.56 -5.61
N GLY A 487 -2.18 -34.62 -6.55
CA GLY A 487 -1.19 -34.33 -7.59
C GLY A 487 0.02 -33.57 -7.06
N VAL A 488 0.73 -32.92 -7.98
CA VAL A 488 1.81 -31.98 -7.62
C VAL A 488 1.22 -30.60 -7.31
N ILE A 489 2.00 -29.75 -6.65
CA ILE A 489 1.74 -28.31 -6.59
C ILE A 489 2.68 -27.68 -7.60
N GLU A 490 2.15 -27.10 -8.68
CA GLU A 490 2.99 -26.43 -9.67
C GLU A 490 3.31 -25.00 -9.23
N VAL A 491 4.46 -24.49 -9.64
CA VAL A 491 4.81 -23.07 -9.45
C VAL A 491 4.50 -22.33 -10.74
N ARG A 492 3.79 -21.20 -10.61
CA ARG A 492 3.49 -20.26 -11.70
C ARG A 492 4.13 -18.92 -11.36
N MET A 493 5.13 -18.53 -12.15
CA MET A 493 5.81 -17.24 -12.03
C MET A 493 5.07 -16.22 -12.88
N LEU A 494 4.51 -15.19 -12.24
CA LEU A 494 3.65 -14.19 -12.87
C LEU A 494 4.37 -12.85 -12.97
N SER A 495 4.26 -12.21 -14.14
CA SER A 495 4.79 -10.88 -14.41
C SER A 495 4.16 -9.82 -13.49
N PRO A 496 4.91 -9.24 -12.52
CA PRO A 496 4.34 -8.30 -11.56
C PRO A 496 3.81 -7.04 -12.22
N ASP A 497 4.48 -6.55 -13.26
CA ASP A 497 4.08 -5.37 -14.04
C ASP A 497 2.66 -5.53 -14.62
N VAL A 498 2.36 -6.70 -15.21
CA VAL A 498 1.03 -7.01 -15.77
C VAL A 498 -0.02 -7.10 -14.68
N LEU A 499 0.29 -7.80 -13.57
CA LEU A 499 -0.66 -7.98 -12.47
C LEU A 499 -0.97 -6.65 -11.78
N TYR A 500 0.04 -5.82 -11.55
CA TYR A 500 -0.12 -4.50 -10.96
C TYR A 500 -0.90 -3.55 -11.86
N ASP A 501 -0.63 -3.55 -13.15
CA ASP A 501 -1.40 -2.74 -14.09
C ASP A 501 -2.88 -3.10 -14.09
N ASN A 502 -3.19 -4.40 -14.03
CA ASN A 502 -4.57 -4.86 -13.93
C ASN A 502 -5.18 -4.52 -12.56
N TYR A 503 -4.44 -4.70 -11.46
CA TYR A 503 -4.89 -4.32 -10.13
C TYR A 503 -5.18 -2.81 -10.03
N LEU A 504 -4.26 -1.96 -10.48
CA LEU A 504 -4.43 -0.49 -10.48
C LEU A 504 -5.65 -0.06 -11.32
N LYS A 505 -5.89 -0.72 -12.46
CA LYS A 505 -7.00 -0.42 -13.39
C LYS A 505 -8.31 -1.17 -13.07
N ASP A 506 -8.37 -1.93 -11.97
CA ASP A 506 -9.50 -2.81 -11.61
C ASP A 506 -9.93 -3.77 -12.73
N LYS A 507 -8.94 -4.26 -13.48
CA LYS A 507 -9.11 -5.25 -14.56
C LYS A 507 -8.78 -6.66 -14.07
N HIS A 508 -9.29 -7.64 -14.81
CA HIS A 508 -9.15 -9.05 -14.46
C HIS A 508 -8.48 -9.85 -15.56
N ILE A 509 -7.76 -10.88 -15.15
CA ILE A 509 -7.06 -11.81 -16.04
C ILE A 509 -7.80 -13.16 -16.05
N ASN A 510 -7.83 -13.83 -17.19
CA ASN A 510 -8.42 -15.16 -17.32
C ASN A 510 -7.49 -16.22 -16.70
N LEU A 511 -8.06 -17.22 -16.02
CA LEU A 511 -7.31 -18.36 -15.49
C LEU A 511 -6.59 -19.19 -16.57
N SER A 512 -6.95 -19.03 -17.85
CA SER A 512 -6.23 -19.65 -18.97
C SER A 512 -4.81 -19.12 -19.14
N GLU A 513 -4.51 -17.90 -18.67
CA GLU A 513 -3.15 -17.34 -18.71
C GLU A 513 -2.21 -18.04 -17.71
N LEU A 514 -2.72 -18.92 -16.85
CA LEU A 514 -1.94 -19.73 -15.92
C LEU A 514 -1.57 -21.11 -16.49
N GLN A 515 -1.94 -21.42 -17.74
CA GLN A 515 -1.83 -22.77 -18.33
C GLN A 515 -0.55 -22.97 -19.11
#